data_AF-A0A2N2DGH9-F1
#
_entry.id   AF-A0A2N2DGH9-F1
#
_cell.length_a   1.000
_cell.length_b   1.000
_cell.length_c   1.000
_cell.angle_alpha   90.00
_cell.angle_beta   90.00
_cell.angle_gamma   90.00
#
_symmetry.space_group_name_H-M   'P 1'
#
loop_
_entity.id
_entity.type
_entity.pdbx_description
1 polymer ?
#
loop_
_entity_poly.entity_id
_entity_poly.type
_entity_poly.pdbx_seq_one_letter_code
_entity_poly.pdbx_strand_id
1 'polypeptide(L)'
;MKRSAELLGLSVISIEDGKEIGKVCDLVVNPDKGTAEYLIVDIGLRYLGIKVLPFSNVEGIGEDAVTVQSISSVAELGDVPEIPALLEKNVRVKGTRVLTKNGRMIGTVSEYIIDENNGGKISGCEITGPDNSDTGSFVSSDVTITFGRDILVINEGDETGKQTKKPGVQAREEKQEAPKKDTSGDKRSADSKTENNKSEAAKLFEERQREYLLGRKVSKRIETASGEIIAEEGELITEELLDKTRETGKFNELSMNSKA
;
A
#
# COMPACT_ATOMS: atom_id res chain seq x y z
N MET A 1 -15.53 4.67 12.04
CA MET A 1 -15.03 5.01 10.69
C MET A 1 -14.47 6.43 10.74
N LYS A 2 -13.18 6.59 10.47
CA LYS A 2 -12.45 7.87 10.59
C LYS A 2 -11.65 8.13 9.32
N ARG A 3 -11.59 9.38 8.87
CA ARG A 3 -10.72 9.76 7.74
C ARG A 3 -9.27 9.80 8.20
N SER A 4 -8.32 9.50 7.31
CA SER A 4 -6.91 9.57 7.70
C SER A 4 -6.52 10.98 8.15
N ALA A 5 -7.04 12.02 7.49
CA ALA A 5 -6.84 13.41 7.90
C ALA A 5 -7.40 13.77 9.29
N GLU A 6 -8.42 13.06 9.78
CA GLU A 6 -8.96 13.27 11.13
C GLU A 6 -8.05 12.67 12.20
N LEU A 7 -7.25 11.67 11.86
CA LEU A 7 -6.27 11.05 12.76
C LEU A 7 -5.00 11.89 12.87
N LEU A 8 -4.65 12.62 11.81
CA LEU A 8 -3.46 13.48 11.79
C LEU A 8 -3.62 14.67 12.73
N GLY A 9 -2.64 14.87 13.61
CA GLY A 9 -2.59 15.97 14.58
C GLY A 9 -3.27 15.68 15.92
N LEU A 10 -3.98 14.56 16.04
CA LEU A 10 -4.58 14.14 17.31
C LEU A 10 -3.51 13.87 18.37
N SER A 11 -3.79 14.28 19.60
CA SER A 11 -2.92 13.99 20.73
C SER A 11 -3.08 12.53 21.15
N VAL A 12 -1.97 11.83 21.38
CA VAL A 12 -1.95 10.46 21.89
C VAL A 12 -1.87 10.51 23.41
N ILE A 13 -2.87 9.98 24.09
CA ILE A 13 -3.03 10.08 25.56
C ILE A 13 -3.03 8.67 26.17
N SER A 14 -2.23 8.48 27.22
CA SER A 14 -2.31 7.29 28.06
C SER A 14 -3.44 7.43 29.09
N ILE A 15 -4.27 6.39 29.19
CA ILE A 15 -5.35 6.28 30.17
C ILE A 15 -4.79 6.05 31.57
N GLU A 16 -3.84 5.13 31.74
CA GLU A 16 -3.24 4.81 33.05
C GLU A 16 -2.43 5.98 33.62
N ASP A 17 -1.62 6.61 32.78
CA ASP A 17 -0.70 7.67 33.21
C ASP A 17 -1.38 9.07 33.24
N GLY A 18 -2.52 9.23 32.57
CA GLY A 18 -3.21 10.51 32.41
C GLY A 18 -2.36 11.57 31.69
N LYS A 19 -1.46 11.13 30.81
CA LYS A 19 -0.44 11.99 30.15
C LYS A 19 -0.56 11.92 28.64
N GLU A 20 -0.34 13.08 28.01
CA GLU A 20 -0.09 13.16 26.58
C GLU A 20 1.32 12.64 26.28
N ILE A 21 1.40 11.63 25.43
CA ILE A 21 2.64 11.01 24.99
C ILE A 21 3.24 11.83 23.83
N GLY A 22 2.40 12.28 22.90
CA GLY A 22 2.79 13.00 21.71
C GLY A 22 1.60 13.26 20.78
N LYS A 23 1.87 13.56 19.52
CA LYS A 23 0.85 13.82 18.48
C LYS A 23 1.02 12.89 17.29
N VAL A 24 -0.09 12.47 16.69
CA VAL A 24 -0.06 11.68 15.46
C VAL A 24 0.41 12.57 14.32
N CYS A 25 1.50 12.20 13.65
CA CYS A 25 2.03 12.95 12.50
C CYS A 25 1.77 12.27 11.16
N ASP A 26 1.72 10.94 11.14
CA ASP A 26 1.50 10.17 9.91
C ASP A 26 1.01 8.76 10.25
N LEU A 27 0.65 7.98 9.23
CA LEU A 27 0.21 6.59 9.36
C LEU A 27 1.02 5.66 8.45
N VAL A 28 1.36 4.48 8.96
CA VAL A 28 2.00 3.42 8.20
C VAL A 28 0.96 2.40 7.77
N VAL A 29 0.80 2.25 6.46
CA VAL A 29 -0.15 1.31 5.87
C VAL A 29 0.56 0.02 5.46
N ASN A 30 -0.03 -1.12 5.81
CA ASN A 30 0.35 -2.41 5.30
C ASN A 30 -0.40 -2.69 3.98
N PRO A 31 0.28 -2.70 2.81
CA PRO A 31 -0.35 -2.90 1.51
C PRO A 31 -0.86 -4.32 1.29
N ASP A 32 -0.27 -5.32 1.95
CA ASP A 32 -0.65 -6.73 1.78
C ASP A 32 -1.99 -7.01 2.50
N LYS A 33 -2.22 -6.35 3.64
CA LYS A 33 -3.45 -6.45 4.43
C LYS A 33 -4.49 -5.36 4.12
N GLY A 34 -4.07 -4.22 3.55
CA GLY A 34 -4.91 -3.04 3.39
C GLY A 34 -5.31 -2.39 4.72
N THR A 35 -4.39 -2.37 5.69
CA THR A 35 -4.62 -1.87 7.06
C THR A 35 -3.67 -0.73 7.40
N ALA A 36 -4.14 0.27 8.16
CA ALA A 36 -3.27 1.21 8.84
C ALA A 36 -2.70 0.52 10.09
N GLU A 37 -1.51 -0.07 9.98
CA GLU A 37 -0.95 -0.95 11.01
C GLU A 37 -0.32 -0.15 12.16
N TYR A 38 0.27 1.01 11.86
CA TYR A 38 0.91 1.87 12.86
C TYR A 38 0.58 3.34 12.64
N LEU A 39 0.48 4.09 13.75
CA LEU A 39 0.45 5.55 13.75
C LEU A 39 1.84 6.06 14.13
N ILE A 40 2.37 7.03 13.39
CA ILE A 40 3.62 7.70 13.72
C ILE A 40 3.31 8.80 14.73
N VAL A 41 3.98 8.75 15.89
CA VAL A 41 3.77 9.67 17.00
C VAL A 41 5.01 10.55 17.16
N ASP A 42 4.83 11.86 17.01
CA ASP A 42 5.83 12.87 17.36
C ASP A 42 5.69 13.29 18.82
N ILE A 43 6.77 13.10 19.56
CA ILE A 43 6.88 13.46 20.98
C ILE A 43 7.53 14.84 21.19
N GLY A 44 7.72 15.62 20.12
CA GLY A 44 8.26 16.98 20.12
C GLY A 44 9.77 17.07 20.37
N LEU A 45 10.39 16.00 20.85
CA LEU A 45 11.81 15.92 21.14
C LEU A 45 12.51 15.19 19.98
N ARG A 46 12.94 15.96 18.98
CA ARG A 46 13.55 15.46 17.73
C ARG A 46 14.75 14.51 17.90
N TYR A 47 15.35 14.46 19.09
CA TYR A 47 16.47 13.56 19.42
C TYR A 47 16.06 12.22 20.06
N LEU A 48 14.80 12.05 20.50
CA LEU A 48 14.31 10.78 21.07
C LEU A 48 13.84 9.77 20.00
N GLY A 49 14.17 10.02 18.73
CA GLY A 49 13.75 9.16 17.63
C GLY A 49 12.27 9.29 17.30
N ILE A 50 11.85 8.50 16.31
CA ILE A 50 10.45 8.44 15.86
C ILE A 50 9.76 7.34 16.66
N LYS A 51 8.64 7.67 17.28
CA LYS A 51 7.80 6.71 17.98
C LYS A 51 6.66 6.24 17.09
N VAL A 52 6.23 5.01 17.30
CA VAL A 52 5.18 4.35 16.55
C VAL A 52 4.20 3.68 17.49
N LEU A 53 2.92 3.83 17.21
CA LEU A 53 1.82 3.23 17.96
C LEU A 53 1.16 2.17 17.08
N PRO A 54 1.27 0.87 17.43
CA PRO A 54 0.51 -0.18 16.74
C PRO A 54 -0.99 0.08 16.89
N PHE A 55 -1.74 -0.07 15.80
CA PHE A 55 -3.20 0.11 15.83
C PHE A 55 -3.89 -0.87 16.78
N SER A 56 -3.29 -2.05 17.00
CA SER A 56 -3.76 -3.04 17.97
C SER A 56 -3.77 -2.55 19.42
N ASN A 57 -2.97 -1.53 19.74
CA ASN A 57 -2.86 -0.97 21.10
C ASN A 57 -3.68 0.32 21.27
N VAL A 58 -4.45 0.70 20.25
CA VAL A 58 -5.35 1.85 20.30
C VAL A 58 -6.65 1.42 20.98
N GLU A 59 -6.98 2.04 22.11
CA GLU A 59 -8.23 1.79 22.84
C GLU A 59 -9.40 2.60 22.25
N GLY A 60 -9.10 3.76 21.69
CA GLY A 60 -10.13 4.64 21.13
C GLY A 60 -9.57 5.79 20.31
N ILE A 61 -10.34 6.20 19.30
CA ILE A 61 -10.04 7.35 18.44
C ILE A 61 -11.18 8.37 18.59
N GLY A 62 -10.92 9.43 19.35
CA GLY A 62 -11.86 10.52 19.60
C GLY A 62 -11.88 11.58 18.48
N GLU A 63 -12.44 12.74 18.80
CA GLU A 63 -12.33 13.96 17.97
C GLU A 63 -11.06 14.75 18.32
N ASP A 64 -10.63 14.72 19.58
CA ASP A 64 -9.49 15.50 20.07
C ASP A 64 -8.22 14.65 20.34
N ALA A 65 -8.39 13.35 20.58
CA ALA A 65 -7.29 12.49 21.02
C ALA A 65 -7.45 11.03 20.61
N VAL A 66 -6.31 10.34 20.48
CA VAL A 66 -6.20 8.88 20.41
C VAL A 66 -5.80 8.38 21.78
N THR A 67 -6.56 7.45 22.35
CA THR A 67 -6.31 6.91 23.69
C THR A 67 -5.66 5.54 23.61
N VAL A 68 -4.67 5.32 24.48
CA VAL A 68 -3.98 4.03 24.66
C VAL A 68 -3.97 3.65 26.14
N GLN A 69 -3.78 2.37 26.44
CA GLN A 69 -3.75 1.90 27.83
C GLN A 69 -2.65 2.61 28.64
N SER A 70 -1.40 2.47 28.21
CA SER A 70 -0.22 3.04 28.89
C SER A 70 0.83 3.55 27.92
N ILE A 71 1.81 4.32 28.41
CA ILE A 71 2.92 4.79 27.56
C ILE A 71 3.73 3.65 26.92
N SER A 72 3.74 2.46 27.53
CA SER A 72 4.37 1.25 27.02
C SER A 72 3.74 0.72 25.72
N SER A 73 2.55 1.22 25.37
CA SER A 73 1.84 0.87 24.14
C SER A 73 2.52 1.44 22.89
N VAL A 74 3.38 2.44 23.06
CA VAL A 74 4.12 3.11 22.00
C VAL A 74 5.54 2.57 21.94
N ALA A 75 5.95 2.08 20.78
CA ALA A 75 7.28 1.55 20.53
C ALA A 75 8.16 2.56 19.80
N GLU A 76 9.48 2.34 19.81
CA GLU A 76 10.38 3.07 18.92
C GLU A 76 10.37 2.43 17.53
N LEU A 77 10.51 3.25 16.49
CA LEU A 77 10.52 2.77 15.09
C LEU A 77 11.56 1.67 14.85
N GLY A 78 12.71 1.75 15.53
CA GLY A 78 13.81 0.79 15.41
C GLY A 78 13.57 -0.55 16.10
N ASP A 79 12.66 -0.61 17.09
CA ASP A 79 12.37 -1.84 17.83
C ASP A 79 11.38 -2.75 17.10
N VAL A 80 10.67 -2.21 16.10
CA VAL A 80 9.65 -2.95 15.36
C VAL A 80 10.24 -3.46 14.03
N PRO A 81 10.57 -4.76 13.93
CA PRO A 81 11.24 -5.30 12.74
C PRO A 81 10.37 -5.29 11.48
N GLU A 82 9.04 -5.17 11.65
CA GLU A 82 8.08 -5.13 10.54
C GLU A 82 8.09 -3.77 9.80
N ILE A 83 8.43 -2.68 10.49
CA ILE A 83 8.31 -1.34 9.91
C ILE A 83 9.34 -1.06 8.81
N PRO A 84 10.63 -1.43 8.94
CA PRO A 84 11.59 -1.30 7.84
C PRO A 84 11.09 -1.94 6.55
N ALA A 85 10.50 -3.14 6.61
CA ALA A 85 9.93 -3.82 5.45
C ALA A 85 8.73 -3.07 4.84
N LEU A 86 7.89 -2.45 5.68
CA LEU A 86 6.77 -1.62 5.21
C LEU A 86 7.25 -0.30 4.60
N LEU A 87 8.29 0.32 5.18
CA LEU A 87 8.89 1.55 4.67
C LEU A 87 9.65 1.33 3.35
N GLU A 88 10.32 0.18 3.19
CA GLU A 88 10.97 -0.20 1.93
C GLU A 88 9.97 -0.33 0.78
N LYS A 89 8.77 -0.86 1.06
CA LYS A 89 7.67 -0.90 0.08
C LYS A 89 7.18 0.50 -0.31
N ASN A 90 7.42 1.50 0.56
CA ASN A 90 7.13 2.92 0.35
C ASN A 90 5.69 3.17 -0.11
N VAL A 91 4.73 2.38 0.38
CA VAL A 91 3.35 2.50 -0.07
C VAL A 91 2.71 3.71 0.60
N ARG A 92 2.26 4.67 -0.21
CA ARG A 92 1.45 5.80 0.24
C ARG A 92 0.09 5.71 -0.39
N VAL A 93 -0.96 5.51 0.40
CA VAL A 93 -2.33 5.45 -0.12
C VAL A 93 -2.77 6.82 -0.65
N LYS A 94 -2.42 7.89 0.07
CA LYS A 94 -2.73 9.26 -0.34
C LYS A 94 -1.79 9.71 -1.48
N GLY A 95 -2.36 10.22 -2.56
CA GLY A 95 -1.62 10.68 -3.74
C GLY A 95 -1.29 9.59 -4.76
N THR A 96 -1.65 8.31 -4.53
CA THR A 96 -1.52 7.27 -5.56
C THR A 96 -2.53 7.45 -6.67
N ARG A 97 -2.11 7.13 -7.90
CA ARG A 97 -3.02 7.14 -9.04
C ARG A 97 -3.87 5.89 -9.05
N VAL A 98 -5.15 6.03 -9.35
CA VAL A 98 -6.09 4.90 -9.40
C VAL A 98 -6.26 4.42 -10.83
N LEU A 99 -6.07 3.12 -11.02
CA LEU A 99 -6.10 2.43 -12.30
C LEU A 99 -7.09 1.25 -12.24
N THR A 100 -7.98 1.12 -13.22
CA THR A 100 -8.80 -0.08 -13.34
C THR A 100 -7.96 -1.26 -13.84
N LYS A 101 -8.40 -2.49 -13.56
CA LYS A 101 -7.83 -3.72 -14.14
C LYS A 101 -7.72 -3.68 -15.67
N ASN A 102 -8.59 -2.91 -16.33
CA ASN A 102 -8.62 -2.74 -17.79
C ASN A 102 -7.66 -1.65 -18.31
N GLY A 103 -6.90 -0.99 -17.43
CA GLY A 103 -5.92 0.02 -17.81
C GLY A 103 -6.49 1.44 -17.96
N ARG A 104 -7.71 1.70 -17.47
CA ARG A 104 -8.28 3.05 -17.45
C ARG A 104 -7.85 3.81 -16.19
N MET A 105 -7.26 4.99 -16.38
CA MET A 105 -6.92 5.90 -15.28
C MET A 105 -8.20 6.58 -14.79
N ILE A 106 -8.51 6.43 -13.49
CA ILE A 106 -9.69 7.03 -12.87
C ILE A 106 -9.35 8.39 -12.27
N GLY A 107 -8.18 8.50 -11.64
CA GLY A 107 -7.80 9.71 -10.94
C GLY A 107 -6.68 9.48 -9.93
N THR A 108 -6.70 10.24 -8.84
CA THR A 108 -5.73 10.16 -7.75
C THR A 108 -6.45 10.08 -6.41
N VAL A 109 -5.96 9.24 -5.49
CA VAL A 109 -6.51 9.13 -4.14
C VAL A 109 -6.26 10.42 -3.37
N SER A 110 -7.32 11.11 -2.97
CA SER A 110 -7.26 12.31 -2.14
C SER A 110 -7.27 11.99 -0.66
N GLU A 111 -8.04 10.99 -0.26
CA GLU A 111 -8.26 10.63 1.15
C GLU A 111 -8.62 9.14 1.29
N TYR A 112 -8.44 8.57 2.47
CA TYR A 112 -8.87 7.20 2.76
C TYR A 112 -9.53 7.11 4.14
N ILE A 113 -10.46 6.16 4.27
CA ILE A 113 -11.28 5.98 5.46
C ILE A 113 -10.85 4.69 6.16
N ILE A 114 -10.54 4.80 7.44
CA ILE A 114 -10.09 3.72 8.29
C ILE A 114 -11.25 3.27 9.21
N ASP A 115 -11.42 1.96 9.34
CA ASP A 115 -12.30 1.36 10.32
C ASP A 115 -11.55 1.08 11.62
N GLU A 116 -11.84 1.88 12.65
CA GLU A 116 -11.28 1.75 13.99
C GLU A 116 -11.70 0.44 14.69
N ASN A 117 -12.89 -0.09 14.37
CA ASN A 117 -13.40 -1.30 15.02
C ASN A 117 -12.78 -2.57 14.46
N ASN A 118 -12.20 -2.50 13.27
CA ASN A 118 -11.65 -3.64 12.55
C ASN A 118 -10.12 -3.54 12.42
N GLY A 119 -9.46 -3.11 13.50
CA GLY A 119 -8.00 -3.07 13.60
C GLY A 119 -7.32 -2.16 12.58
N GLY A 120 -7.98 -1.06 12.19
CA GLY A 120 -7.40 -0.09 11.26
C GLY A 120 -7.55 -0.49 9.79
N LYS A 121 -8.46 -1.40 9.45
CA LYS A 121 -8.72 -1.77 8.05
C LYS A 121 -9.15 -0.55 7.24
N ILE A 122 -8.54 -0.35 6.07
CA ILE A 122 -8.99 0.66 5.13
C ILE A 122 -10.32 0.18 4.56
N SER A 123 -11.35 1.00 4.71
CA SER A 123 -12.70 0.73 4.25
C SER A 123 -12.94 1.25 2.84
N GLY A 124 -12.24 2.32 2.45
CA GLY A 124 -12.26 2.83 1.09
C GLY A 124 -11.42 4.09 0.93
N CYS A 125 -11.32 4.54 -0.32
CA CYS A 125 -10.55 5.69 -0.74
C CYS A 125 -11.44 6.68 -1.50
N GLU A 126 -11.31 7.96 -1.18
CA GLU A 126 -11.86 9.05 -1.98
C GLU A 126 -10.87 9.39 -3.10
N ILE A 127 -11.40 9.57 -4.31
CA ILE A 127 -10.65 9.80 -5.52
C ILE A 127 -11.06 11.14 -6.12
N THR A 128 -10.05 11.93 -6.44
CA THR A 128 -10.18 13.14 -7.25
C THR A 128 -9.92 12.78 -8.72
N GLY A 129 -10.75 13.32 -9.61
CA GLY A 129 -10.62 13.09 -11.05
C GLY A 129 -9.29 13.63 -11.62
N PRO A 130 -8.96 13.27 -12.87
CA PRO A 130 -7.68 13.64 -13.51
C PRO A 130 -7.50 15.15 -13.67
N ASP A 131 -8.58 15.94 -13.70
CA ASP A 131 -8.54 17.40 -13.81
C ASP A 131 -8.47 18.11 -12.44
N ASN A 132 -8.14 17.39 -11.37
CA ASN A 132 -8.27 17.85 -9.97
C ASN A 132 -9.68 18.34 -9.61
N SER A 133 -10.68 17.97 -10.40
CA SER A 133 -12.08 18.17 -10.05
C SER A 133 -12.43 17.20 -8.94
N ASP A 134 -12.88 17.75 -7.81
CA ASP A 134 -13.38 16.97 -6.69
C ASP A 134 -14.69 16.30 -7.14
N THR A 135 -14.53 15.15 -7.78
CA THR A 135 -15.65 14.37 -8.32
C THR A 135 -16.32 13.57 -7.19
N GLY A 136 -15.69 13.51 -6.01
CA GLY A 136 -16.18 12.80 -4.84
C GLY A 136 -16.36 11.30 -5.09
N SER A 137 -15.59 10.73 -6.03
CA SER A 137 -15.69 9.31 -6.36
C SER A 137 -15.13 8.50 -5.19
N PHE A 138 -15.94 7.62 -4.63
CA PHE A 138 -15.54 6.76 -3.52
C PHE A 138 -15.34 5.33 -4.00
N VAL A 139 -14.20 4.74 -3.67
CA VAL A 139 -13.86 3.36 -3.98
C VAL A 139 -13.83 2.56 -2.68
N SER A 140 -14.69 1.55 -2.59
CA SER A 140 -14.66 0.59 -1.49
C SER A 140 -13.39 -0.26 -1.53
N SER A 141 -12.89 -0.66 -0.37
CA SER A 141 -11.75 -1.58 -0.30
C SER A 141 -12.08 -2.98 -0.78
N ASP A 142 -13.37 -3.33 -0.93
CA ASP A 142 -13.81 -4.61 -1.50
C ASP A 142 -13.46 -4.77 -2.99
N VAL A 143 -13.40 -3.66 -3.73
CA VAL A 143 -13.01 -3.64 -5.14
C VAL A 143 -11.53 -3.34 -5.36
N THR A 144 -10.80 -2.96 -4.30
CA THR A 144 -9.37 -2.70 -4.35
C THR A 144 -8.60 -4.02 -4.43
N ILE A 145 -7.82 -4.17 -5.49
CA ILE A 145 -7.02 -5.37 -5.74
C ILE A 145 -5.63 -5.21 -5.13
N THR A 146 -5.04 -4.02 -5.24
CA THR A 146 -3.65 -3.81 -4.82
C THR A 146 -3.39 -2.35 -4.43
N PHE A 147 -2.76 -2.17 -3.27
CA PHE A 147 -2.15 -0.91 -2.84
C PHE A 147 -0.67 -0.89 -3.25
N GLY A 148 -0.37 -0.32 -4.41
CA GLY A 148 1.00 -0.13 -4.86
C GLY A 148 1.61 1.18 -4.37
N ARG A 149 2.92 1.34 -4.55
CA ARG A 149 3.66 2.58 -4.23
C ARG A 149 3.13 3.80 -5.00
N ASP A 150 2.89 3.60 -6.30
CA ASP A 150 2.56 4.68 -7.23
C ASP A 150 1.14 4.54 -7.82
N ILE A 151 0.58 3.32 -7.78
CA ILE A 151 -0.69 2.96 -8.42
C ILE A 151 -1.53 2.09 -7.47
N LEU A 152 -2.80 2.47 -7.32
CA LEU A 152 -3.83 1.68 -6.68
C LEU A 152 -4.69 1.04 -7.77
N VAL A 153 -4.82 -0.29 -7.75
CA VAL A 153 -5.54 -1.04 -8.79
C VAL A 153 -6.90 -1.49 -8.29
N ILE A 154 -7.97 -1.22 -9.05
CA ILE A 154 -9.35 -1.61 -8.71
C ILE A 154 -9.99 -2.48 -9.79
N ASN A 155 -10.96 -3.30 -9.39
CA ASN A 155 -11.88 -3.95 -10.33
C ASN A 155 -12.95 -2.96 -10.81
N GLU A 156 -13.33 -3.04 -12.09
CA GLU A 156 -14.50 -2.32 -12.58
C GLU A 156 -15.76 -2.89 -11.92
N GLY A 157 -16.44 -2.06 -11.13
CA GLY A 157 -17.63 -2.46 -10.38
C GLY A 157 -18.27 -1.32 -9.59
N ASP A 158 -17.48 -0.39 -9.05
CA ASP A 158 -17.98 0.64 -8.12
C ASP A 158 -17.61 2.09 -8.53
N GLU A 159 -17.79 2.44 -9.80
CA GLU A 159 -17.75 3.85 -10.24
C GLU A 159 -19.05 4.62 -9.88
N THR A 160 -19.91 4.06 -9.02
CA THR A 160 -21.23 4.62 -8.70
C THR A 160 -21.51 4.69 -7.21
N GLY A 161 -21.32 5.88 -6.63
CA GLY A 161 -21.71 6.19 -5.26
C GLY A 161 -21.77 7.69 -4.97
N LYS A 162 -22.67 8.40 -5.66
CA LYS A 162 -23.01 9.82 -5.47
C LYS A 162 -23.19 10.24 -3.99
N GLN A 163 -22.60 11.38 -3.67
CA GLN A 163 -23.16 12.52 -2.91
C GLN A 163 -23.34 12.40 -1.38
N THR A 164 -22.47 13.11 -0.68
CA THR A 164 -22.78 13.87 0.52
C THR A 164 -24.05 14.73 0.35
N LYS A 165 -25.09 14.44 1.13
CA LYS A 165 -26.01 15.43 1.73
C LYS A 165 -26.53 14.93 3.08
N LYS A 166 -25.99 15.46 4.18
CA LYS A 166 -26.83 15.84 5.34
C LYS A 166 -27.39 17.25 5.02
N PRO A 167 -28.61 17.67 5.41
CA PRO A 167 -29.22 17.43 6.74
C PRO A 167 -30.75 17.14 6.75
N GLY A 168 -31.28 16.70 7.90
CA GLY A 168 -32.66 17.01 8.32
C GLY A 168 -33.66 15.85 8.52
N VAL A 169 -33.72 15.33 9.75
CA VAL A 169 -34.90 15.14 10.63
C VAL A 169 -36.22 14.49 10.11
N GLN A 170 -36.72 13.53 10.92
CA GLN A 170 -38.06 12.87 10.98
C GLN A 170 -38.33 11.76 9.95
N ALA A 171 -38.87 10.56 10.26
CA ALA A 171 -39.60 9.97 11.39
C ALA A 171 -39.34 8.42 11.39
N ARG A 172 -39.24 7.70 12.53
CA ARG A 172 -40.31 6.94 13.22
C ARG A 172 -41.15 6.07 12.24
N GLU A 173 -41.26 4.74 12.30
CA GLU A 173 -41.50 3.79 13.40
C GLU A 173 -41.40 2.32 12.86
N GLU A 174 -40.96 1.38 13.72
CA GLU A 174 -41.38 -0.05 13.88
C GLU A 174 -41.40 -1.06 12.69
N LYS A 175 -41.29 -2.39 12.81
CA LYS A 175 -40.82 -3.44 13.76
C LYS A 175 -41.23 -4.79 13.09
N GLN A 176 -40.48 -5.88 13.34
CA GLN A 176 -40.81 -7.31 13.04
C GLN A 176 -40.83 -7.72 11.55
N GLU A 177 -40.37 -8.89 11.10
CA GLU A 177 -40.33 -10.22 11.73
C GLU A 177 -39.37 -11.16 10.95
N ALA A 178 -38.77 -12.14 11.64
CA ALA A 178 -38.12 -13.31 11.03
C ALA A 178 -39.17 -14.40 10.75
N PRO A 179 -38.92 -15.39 9.86
CA PRO A 179 -38.47 -16.69 10.36
C PRO A 179 -37.52 -17.50 9.44
N LYS A 180 -36.90 -18.51 10.08
CA LYS A 180 -35.92 -19.53 9.63
C LYS A 180 -36.49 -20.55 8.62
N LYS A 181 -35.63 -21.17 7.79
CA LYS A 181 -35.19 -22.59 7.91
C LYS A 181 -34.43 -23.14 6.68
N ASP A 182 -33.41 -23.96 6.99
CA ASP A 182 -32.89 -25.20 6.35
C ASP A 182 -32.48 -25.12 4.85
N THR A 183 -31.41 -25.71 4.31
CA THR A 183 -30.61 -26.90 4.67
C THR A 183 -29.38 -27.00 3.73
N SER A 184 -28.37 -27.79 4.14
CA SER A 184 -27.33 -28.47 3.32
C SER A 184 -26.25 -27.60 2.66
N GLY A 185 -24.97 -27.95 2.62
CA GLY A 185 -24.27 -29.18 2.96
C GLY A 185 -23.07 -29.36 2.02
N ASP A 186 -21.92 -29.70 2.62
CA ASP A 186 -20.80 -30.46 2.05
C ASP A 186 -19.55 -29.74 1.45
N LYS A 187 -18.45 -29.94 2.19
CA LYS A 187 -17.04 -30.21 1.84
C LYS A 187 -16.48 -29.81 0.46
N ARG A 188 -15.27 -29.22 0.47
CA ARG A 188 -13.99 -29.98 0.38
C ARG A 188 -12.77 -29.08 0.52
N SER A 189 -11.79 -29.64 1.23
CA SER A 189 -10.46 -29.12 1.54
C SER A 189 -9.44 -29.35 0.42
N ALA A 190 -8.29 -28.70 0.59
CA ALA A 190 -6.92 -29.14 0.32
C ALA A 190 -6.21 -28.67 -0.98
N ASP A 191 -5.24 -27.77 -0.75
CA ASP A 191 -3.81 -27.84 -1.13
C ASP A 191 -3.37 -28.70 -2.33
N SER A 192 -2.53 -28.12 -3.20
CA SER A 192 -1.16 -28.62 -3.45
C SER A 192 -0.38 -27.77 -4.47
N LYS A 193 0.92 -27.62 -4.17
CA LYS A 193 2.02 -27.08 -4.99
C LYS A 193 2.28 -27.94 -6.24
N THR A 194 2.90 -27.39 -7.30
CA THR A 194 4.18 -27.85 -7.91
C THR A 194 4.52 -27.09 -9.20
N GLU A 195 5.80 -26.74 -9.33
CA GLU A 195 6.51 -26.18 -10.48
C GLU A 195 6.40 -27.06 -11.75
N ASN A 196 6.10 -26.46 -12.90
CA ASN A 196 6.87 -26.54 -14.16
C ASN A 196 6.04 -25.93 -15.29
N ASN A 197 6.31 -24.67 -15.60
CA ASN A 197 6.12 -24.10 -16.93
C ASN A 197 6.84 -22.76 -16.92
N LYS A 198 8.04 -22.72 -17.51
CA LYS A 198 8.71 -21.46 -17.85
C LYS A 198 7.85 -20.81 -18.94
N SER A 199 6.82 -20.13 -18.46
CA SER A 199 5.68 -19.61 -19.19
C SER A 199 6.15 -18.72 -20.34
N GLU A 200 5.42 -18.74 -21.46
CA GLU A 200 5.57 -17.79 -22.56
C GLU A 200 5.62 -16.34 -22.05
N ALA A 201 5.02 -16.05 -20.89
CA ALA A 201 5.11 -14.77 -20.21
C ALA A 201 6.53 -14.39 -19.74
N ALA A 202 7.36 -15.34 -19.31
CA ALA A 202 8.76 -15.08 -18.94
C ALA A 202 9.60 -14.72 -20.18
N LYS A 203 9.34 -15.41 -21.31
CA LYS A 203 9.99 -15.10 -22.59
C LYS A 203 9.58 -13.73 -23.13
N LEU A 204 8.28 -13.42 -23.09
CA LEU A 204 7.74 -12.11 -23.52
C LEU A 204 8.26 -10.96 -22.67
N PHE A 205 8.50 -11.19 -21.37
CA PHE A 205 9.06 -10.20 -20.47
C PHE A 205 10.55 -9.94 -20.76
N GLU A 206 11.34 -11.01 -20.96
CA GLU A 206 12.75 -10.92 -21.34
C GLU A 206 12.94 -10.23 -22.71
N GLU A 207 12.08 -10.52 -23.68
CA GLU A 207 12.12 -9.85 -25.01
C GLU A 207 11.86 -8.34 -24.91
N ARG A 208 10.88 -7.92 -24.10
CA ARG A 208 10.62 -6.49 -23.87
C ARG A 208 11.76 -5.78 -23.14
N GLN A 209 12.40 -6.47 -22.19
CA GLN A 209 13.59 -5.92 -21.52
C GLN A 209 14.75 -5.77 -22.50
N ARG A 210 14.92 -6.70 -23.45
CA ARG A 210 15.94 -6.62 -24.50
C ARG A 210 15.74 -5.38 -25.39
N GLU A 211 14.52 -5.15 -25.89
CA GLU A 211 14.18 -3.97 -26.69
C GLU A 211 14.42 -2.65 -25.94
N TYR A 212 14.17 -2.63 -24.62
CA TYR A 212 14.38 -1.46 -23.80
C TYR A 212 15.86 -1.12 -23.55
N LEU A 213 16.70 -2.15 -23.49
CA LEU A 213 18.14 -2.01 -23.24
C LEU A 213 18.93 -1.69 -24.51
N LEU A 214 18.43 -2.09 -25.68
CA LEU A 214 19.05 -1.81 -26.97
C LEU A 214 19.22 -0.30 -27.20
N GLY A 215 20.46 0.12 -27.48
CA GLY A 215 20.81 1.52 -27.74
C GLY A 215 21.05 2.38 -26.51
N ARG A 216 20.88 1.84 -25.29
CA ARG A 216 21.24 2.51 -24.04
C ARG A 216 22.73 2.41 -23.76
N LYS A 217 23.22 3.17 -22.78
CA LYS A 217 24.60 3.08 -22.30
C LYS A 217 24.70 2.33 -20.99
N VAL A 218 25.76 1.57 -20.86
CA VAL A 218 26.16 0.90 -19.63
C VAL A 218 26.56 1.97 -18.61
N SER A 219 26.03 1.89 -17.41
CA SER A 219 26.23 2.88 -16.35
C SER A 219 27.26 2.49 -15.32
N LYS A 220 27.67 1.21 -15.30
CA LYS A 220 28.73 0.64 -14.49
C LYS A 220 29.31 -0.57 -15.20
N ARG A 221 30.61 -0.78 -15.06
CA ARG A 221 31.32 -1.95 -15.58
C ARG A 221 30.69 -3.26 -15.08
N ILE A 222 30.56 -4.24 -15.97
CA ILE A 222 29.97 -5.55 -15.67
C ILE A 222 31.02 -6.62 -15.91
N GLU A 223 31.25 -7.44 -14.89
CA GLU A 223 32.24 -8.50 -14.92
C GLU A 223 31.61 -9.84 -14.52
N THR A 224 32.13 -10.93 -15.11
CA THR A 224 31.80 -12.30 -14.72
C THR A 224 32.41 -12.65 -13.35
N ALA A 225 31.93 -13.72 -12.72
CA ALA A 225 32.54 -14.25 -11.50
C ALA A 225 33.99 -14.73 -11.69
N SER A 226 34.41 -14.98 -12.95
CA SER A 226 35.77 -15.30 -13.35
C SER A 226 36.67 -14.07 -13.60
N GLY A 227 36.14 -12.85 -13.45
CA GLY A 227 36.88 -11.61 -13.66
C GLY A 227 37.00 -11.17 -15.13
N GLU A 228 36.28 -11.82 -16.05
CA GLU A 228 36.18 -11.36 -17.45
C GLU A 228 35.20 -10.19 -17.53
N ILE A 229 35.63 -9.08 -18.14
CA ILE A 229 34.81 -7.89 -18.36
C ILE A 229 33.87 -8.14 -19.53
N ILE A 230 32.58 -8.00 -19.26
CA ILE A 230 31.51 -8.17 -20.26
C ILE A 230 31.15 -6.83 -20.88
N ALA A 231 31.07 -5.77 -20.08
CA ALA A 231 30.69 -4.43 -20.52
C ALA A 231 31.46 -3.35 -19.74
N GLU A 232 31.93 -2.30 -20.41
CA GLU A 232 32.58 -1.15 -19.77
C GLU A 232 31.59 -0.03 -19.45
N GLU A 233 31.90 0.79 -18.46
CA GLU A 233 31.09 1.98 -18.16
C GLU A 233 31.09 2.95 -19.34
N GLY A 234 29.90 3.35 -19.79
CA GLY A 234 29.67 4.24 -20.93
C GLY A 234 29.52 3.53 -22.29
N GLU A 235 29.73 2.22 -22.35
CA GLU A 235 29.60 1.42 -23.58
C GLU A 235 28.14 1.34 -24.04
N LEU A 236 27.91 1.30 -25.36
CA LEU A 236 26.57 1.15 -25.93
C LEU A 236 26.11 -0.30 -25.84
N ILE A 237 24.87 -0.49 -25.41
CA ILE A 237 24.24 -1.80 -25.32
C ILE A 237 23.79 -2.24 -26.72
N THR A 238 24.53 -3.18 -27.29
CA THR A 238 24.25 -3.83 -28.58
C THR A 238 23.58 -5.19 -28.38
N GLU A 239 23.03 -5.77 -29.46
CA GLU A 239 22.47 -7.13 -29.42
C GLU A 239 23.53 -8.16 -28.99
N GLU A 240 24.77 -8.02 -29.48
CA GLU A 240 25.89 -8.90 -29.13
C GLU A 240 26.21 -8.87 -27.62
N LEU A 241 26.11 -7.69 -26.99
CA LEU A 241 26.34 -7.53 -25.55
C LEU A 241 25.21 -8.16 -24.71
N LEU A 242 23.96 -8.05 -25.18
CA LEU A 242 22.80 -8.66 -24.53
C LEU A 242 22.86 -10.19 -24.60
N ASP A 243 23.32 -10.74 -25.72
CA ASP A 243 23.50 -12.18 -25.87
C ASP A 243 24.67 -12.68 -24.99
N LYS A 244 25.80 -11.96 -24.97
CA LYS A 244 26.94 -12.28 -24.09
C LYS A 244 26.55 -12.27 -22.62
N THR A 245 25.80 -11.25 -22.17
CA THR A 245 25.31 -11.19 -20.78
C THR A 245 24.27 -12.26 -20.45
N ARG A 246 23.50 -12.76 -21.43
CA ARG A 246 22.59 -13.87 -21.21
C ARG A 246 23.34 -15.19 -21.02
N GLU A 247 24.37 -15.45 -21.82
CA GLU A 247 25.19 -16.66 -21.71
C GLU A 247 25.98 -16.69 -20.40
N THR A 248 26.44 -15.54 -19.92
CA THR A 248 27.16 -15.43 -18.64
C THR A 248 26.26 -15.26 -17.43
N GLY A 249 24.92 -15.25 -17.60
CA GLY A 249 23.95 -15.06 -16.51
C GLY A 249 23.95 -13.66 -15.87
N LYS A 250 24.51 -12.66 -16.56
CA LYS A 250 24.69 -11.27 -16.13
C LYS A 250 23.67 -10.30 -16.74
N PHE A 251 22.67 -10.81 -17.45
CA PHE A 251 21.63 -10.00 -18.10
C PHE A 251 20.86 -9.10 -17.12
N ASN A 252 20.51 -9.62 -15.94
CA ASN A 252 19.83 -8.84 -14.90
C ASN A 252 20.70 -7.68 -14.39
N GLU A 253 22.00 -7.92 -14.24
CA GLU A 253 22.98 -6.92 -13.80
C GLU A 253 23.15 -5.82 -14.85
N LEU A 254 23.14 -6.18 -16.14
CA LEU A 254 23.11 -5.22 -17.24
C LEU A 254 21.81 -4.40 -17.26
N SER A 255 20.66 -5.03 -17.01
CA SER A 255 19.38 -4.34 -16.98
C SER A 255 19.32 -3.27 -15.88
N MET A 256 19.88 -3.59 -14.71
CA MET A 256 19.92 -2.69 -13.56
C MET A 256 20.94 -1.55 -13.73
N ASN A 257 21.97 -1.78 -14.54
CA ASN A 257 23.05 -0.84 -14.77
C ASN A 257 23.01 -0.21 -16.17
N SER A 258 21.83 0.08 -16.72
CA SER A 258 21.67 0.81 -17.99
C SER A 258 21.12 2.23 -17.80
N LYS A 259 21.58 3.20 -18.61
CA LYS A 259 21.09 4.58 -18.66
C LYS A 259 20.75 4.96 -20.10
N ALA A 260 19.71 5.78 -20.28
CA ALA A 260 19.34 6.34 -21.58
C ALA A 260 20.39 7.33 -22.08
#